data_AF-A0A7J7ZZX8-F1
#
_entry.id   AF-A0A7J7ZZX8-F1
#
_cell.length_a   1.000
_cell.length_b   1.000
_cell.length_c   1.000
_cell.angle_alpha   90.00
_cell.angle_beta   90.00
_cell.angle_gamma   90.00
#
_symmetry.space_group_name_H-M   'P 1'
#
loop_
_entity.id
_entity.type
_entity.pdbx_description
1 polymer ?
#
loop_
_entity_poly.entity_id
_entity_poly.type
_entity_poly.pdbx_seq_one_letter_code
_entity_poly.pdbx_strand_id
1 'polypeptide(L)'
;MQKHRKDKALKRYLMMSIDQRQKMLKNLRKTNYSVFEKTCKGLGIEYIFPPMYYRKAHRRWVTKKALCIRVYQEAQKLKKQKRALKAAAAAQKQHLMNPISSPKAEPEAVKENQ
;
A
#
# COMPACT_ATOMS: atom_id res chain seq x y z
N MET A 1 -28.81 -4.92 -21.24
CA MET A 1 -27.51 -5.00 -21.95
C MET A 1 -26.96 -6.41 -22.12
N GLN A 2 -27.19 -7.34 -21.19
CA GLN A 2 -26.63 -8.71 -21.28
C GLN A 2 -27.16 -9.48 -22.50
N LYS A 3 -28.46 -9.36 -22.78
CA LYS A 3 -29.15 -9.87 -23.98
C LYS A 3 -28.83 -9.02 -25.22
N HIS A 4 -29.24 -7.75 -25.24
CA HIS A 4 -28.99 -6.83 -26.35
C HIS A 4 -27.74 -5.98 -26.10
N ARG A 5 -26.60 -6.40 -26.67
CA ARG A 5 -25.27 -5.78 -26.44
C ARG A 5 -24.98 -4.60 -27.36
N LYS A 6 -25.62 -4.54 -28.53
CA LYS A 6 -25.34 -3.52 -29.56
C LYS A 6 -26.14 -2.24 -29.37
N ASP A 7 -27.25 -2.26 -28.62
CA ASP A 7 -28.04 -1.08 -28.31
C ASP A 7 -27.20 -0.04 -27.55
N LYS A 8 -27.01 1.14 -28.17
CA LYS A 8 -26.20 2.23 -27.59
C LYS A 8 -27.04 3.20 -26.77
N ALA A 9 -28.34 3.29 -27.04
CA ALA A 9 -29.25 4.17 -26.31
C ALA A 9 -29.38 3.68 -24.86
N LEU A 10 -29.68 2.39 -24.68
CA LEU A 10 -29.75 1.81 -23.33
C LEU A 10 -28.40 1.86 -22.60
N LYS A 11 -27.27 1.71 -23.33
CA LYS A 11 -25.93 1.89 -22.75
C LYS A 11 -25.77 3.30 -22.17
N ARG A 12 -26.15 4.32 -22.95
CA ARG A 12 -26.02 5.72 -22.56
C ARG A 12 -26.88 6.02 -21.33
N TYR A 13 -28.14 5.62 -21.34
CA TYR A 13 -29.04 5.84 -20.20
C TYR A 13 -28.54 5.15 -18.93
N LEU A 14 -28.01 3.93 -19.04
CA LEU A 14 -27.42 3.22 -17.90
C LEU A 14 -26.20 3.95 -17.34
N MET A 15 -25.30 4.46 -18.18
CA MET A 15 -24.13 5.20 -17.69
C MET A 15 -24.56 6.50 -16.99
N MET A 16 -25.52 7.23 -17.57
CA MET A 16 -26.06 8.44 -16.97
C MET A 16 -26.74 8.19 -15.62
N SER A 17 -27.52 7.10 -15.49
CA SER A 17 -28.19 6.77 -14.22
C SER A 17 -27.19 6.36 -13.13
N ILE A 18 -26.09 5.70 -13.49
CA ILE A 18 -24.99 5.41 -12.57
C ILE A 18 -24.33 6.70 -12.07
N ASP A 19 -24.03 7.64 -12.98
CA ASP A 19 -23.42 8.92 -12.64
C ASP A 19 -24.35 9.77 -11.74
N GLN A 20 -25.65 9.79 -12.06
CA GLN A 20 -26.66 10.45 -11.25
C GLN A 20 -26.74 9.84 -9.84
N ARG A 21 -26.79 8.51 -9.74
CA ARG A 21 -26.77 7.81 -8.46
C ARG A 21 -25.52 8.14 -7.65
N GLN A 22 -24.34 8.16 -8.26
CA GLN A 22 -23.10 8.56 -7.58
C GLN A 22 -23.14 10.02 -7.10
N LYS A 23 -23.71 10.93 -7.88
CA LYS A 23 -23.93 12.32 -7.46
C LYS A 23 -24.83 12.41 -6.23
N MET A 24 -25.91 11.62 -6.19
CA MET A 24 -26.80 11.57 -5.03
C MET A 24 -26.11 10.97 -3.80
N LEU A 25 -25.35 9.89 -3.95
CA LEU A 25 -24.55 9.31 -2.86
C LEU A 25 -23.50 10.28 -2.33
N LYS A 26 -22.85 11.06 -3.21
CA LYS A 26 -21.93 12.12 -2.80
C LYS A 26 -22.62 13.17 -1.94
N ASN A 27 -23.84 13.56 -2.29
CA ASN A 27 -24.62 14.52 -1.51
C ASN A 27 -25.05 13.92 -0.17
N LEU A 28 -25.56 12.69 -0.17
CA LEU A 28 -25.98 11.98 1.04
C LEU A 28 -24.82 11.82 2.02
N ARG A 29 -23.62 11.50 1.52
CA ARG A 29 -22.40 11.42 2.32
C ARG A 29 -22.02 12.76 2.98
N LYS A 30 -22.35 13.88 2.35
CA LYS A 30 -22.09 15.23 2.90
C LYS A 30 -23.13 15.66 3.93
N THR A 31 -24.39 15.23 3.76
CA THR A 31 -25.50 15.67 4.63
C THR A 31 -25.73 14.71 5.79
N ASN A 32 -25.88 13.41 5.54
CA ASN A 32 -26.15 12.41 6.57
C ASN A 32 -25.37 11.11 6.30
N TYR A 33 -24.26 10.97 7.01
CA TYR A 33 -23.37 9.83 6.87
C TYR A 33 -23.98 8.51 7.34
N SER A 34 -24.80 8.53 8.41
CA SER A 34 -25.40 7.31 8.96
C SER A 34 -26.37 6.63 7.98
N VAL A 35 -27.17 7.43 7.27
CA VAL A 35 -28.08 6.95 6.23
C VAL A 35 -27.28 6.49 5.01
N PHE A 36 -26.24 7.24 4.62
CA PHE A 36 -25.33 6.85 3.55
C PHE A 36 -24.75 5.44 3.77
N GLU A 37 -24.17 5.16 4.94
CA GLU A 37 -23.59 3.86 5.24
C GLU A 37 -24.63 2.73 5.20
N LYS A 38 -25.80 2.94 5.81
CA LYS A 38 -26.91 1.98 5.78
C LYS A 38 -27.38 1.71 4.34
N THR A 39 -27.53 2.74 3.51
CA THR A 39 -27.93 2.58 2.10
C THR A 39 -26.87 1.86 1.27
N CYS A 40 -25.59 2.18 1.44
CA CYS A 40 -24.50 1.48 0.77
C CYS A 40 -24.48 -0.01 1.13
N LYS A 41 -24.64 -0.33 2.42
CA LYS A 41 -24.70 -1.72 2.90
C LYS A 41 -25.95 -2.46 2.42
N GLY A 42 -27.12 -1.83 2.51
CA GLY A 42 -28.40 -2.42 2.12
C GLY A 42 -28.53 -2.68 0.60
N LEU A 43 -27.93 -1.81 -0.22
CA LEU A 43 -27.92 -1.98 -1.68
C LEU A 43 -26.68 -2.75 -2.19
N GLY A 44 -25.73 -3.09 -1.32
CA GLY A 44 -24.45 -3.71 -1.70
C GLY A 44 -23.60 -2.84 -2.63
N ILE A 45 -23.64 -1.51 -2.46
CA ILE A 45 -22.91 -0.55 -3.30
C ILE A 45 -21.69 -0.03 -2.54
N GLU A 46 -20.51 -0.25 -3.11
CA GLU A 46 -19.28 0.40 -2.67
C GLU A 46 -19.14 1.79 -3.28
N TYR A 47 -18.97 2.80 -2.42
CA TYR A 47 -18.73 4.17 -2.87
C TYR A 47 -17.22 4.39 -3.08
N ILE A 48 -16.83 4.56 -4.35
CA ILE A 48 -15.45 4.82 -4.76
C ILE A 48 -15.28 6.31 -5.08
N PHE A 49 -14.20 6.91 -4.58
CA PHE A 49 -13.86 8.29 -4.91
C PHE A 49 -13.49 8.44 -6.40
N PRO A 50 -13.96 9.50 -7.08
CA PRO A 50 -13.53 9.74 -8.45
C PRO A 50 -12.01 9.99 -8.49
N PRO A 51 -11.31 9.48 -9.51
CA PRO A 51 -9.89 9.77 -9.68
C PRO A 51 -9.68 11.27 -9.89
N MET A 52 -8.57 11.79 -9.38
CA MET A 52 -8.23 13.21 -9.53
C MET A 52 -8.02 13.62 -11.00
N TYR A 53 -7.49 12.72 -11.82
CA TYR A 53 -7.19 12.99 -13.23
C TYR A 53 -7.65 11.84 -14.14
N TYR A 54 -8.51 12.14 -15.11
CA TYR A 54 -8.94 11.20 -16.15
C TYR A 54 -7.96 11.18 -17.33
N ARG A 55 -6.73 10.71 -17.09
CA ARG A 55 -5.72 10.58 -18.15
C ARG A 55 -5.82 9.23 -18.83
N LYS A 56 -5.74 9.19 -20.16
CA LYS A 56 -5.72 7.94 -20.91
C LYS A 56 -4.36 7.25 -20.74
N ALA A 57 -4.38 6.06 -20.16
CA ALA A 57 -3.21 5.19 -20.04
C ALA A 57 -2.84 4.58 -21.42
N HIS A 58 -2.12 5.36 -22.23
CA HIS A 58 -1.63 4.90 -23.54
C HIS A 58 -0.44 3.95 -23.39
N ARG A 59 -0.23 3.07 -24.39
CA ARG A 59 0.77 1.99 -24.36
C ARG A 59 2.16 2.48 -23.92
N ARG A 60 2.66 3.56 -24.54
CA ARG A 60 3.96 4.17 -24.19
C ARG A 60 4.06 4.57 -22.72
N TRP A 61 3.03 5.21 -22.17
CA TRP A 61 3.03 5.62 -20.76
C TRP A 61 2.92 4.43 -19.82
N VAL A 62 2.10 3.42 -20.15
CA VAL A 62 1.99 2.19 -19.35
C VAL A 62 3.36 1.49 -19.26
N THR A 63 4.03 1.29 -20.39
CA THR A 63 5.37 0.69 -20.43
C THR A 63 6.39 1.52 -19.66
N LYS A 64 6.43 2.83 -19.88
CA LYS A 64 7.34 3.73 -19.16
C LYS A 64 7.09 3.68 -17.65
N LYS A 65 5.83 3.75 -17.22
CA LYS A 65 5.46 3.75 -15.79
C LYS A 65 5.83 2.42 -15.13
N ALA A 66 5.57 1.29 -15.80
CA ALA A 66 5.96 -0.03 -15.31
C ALA A 66 7.48 -0.18 -15.17
N LEU A 67 8.26 0.33 -16.14
CA LEU A 67 9.71 0.36 -16.05
C LEU A 67 10.17 1.22 -14.87
N CYS A 68 9.64 2.43 -14.73
CA CYS A 68 10.00 3.33 -13.62
C CYS A 68 9.72 2.70 -12.25
N ILE A 69 8.63 1.95 -12.09
CA ILE A 69 8.32 1.24 -10.84
C ILE A 69 9.39 0.17 -10.56
N ARG A 70 9.76 -0.64 -11.55
CA ARG A 70 10.82 -1.65 -11.40
C ARG A 70 12.17 -1.03 -11.05
N VAL A 71 12.58 0.01 -11.77
CA VAL A 71 13.84 0.72 -11.51
C VAL A 71 13.84 1.31 -10.09
N TYR A 72 12.72 1.87 -9.64
CA TYR A 72 12.60 2.41 -8.29
C TYR A 72 12.77 1.33 -7.22
N GLN A 73 12.14 0.16 -7.39
CA GLN A 73 12.26 -0.96 -6.48
C GLN A 73 13.70 -1.48 -6.40
N GLU A 74 14.38 -1.65 -7.54
CA GLU A 74 15.79 -2.08 -7.57
C GLU A 74 16.72 -1.03 -6.94
N ALA A 75 16.51 0.25 -7.21
CA ALA A 75 17.29 1.32 -6.60
C ALA A 75 17.11 1.35 -5.07
N GLN A 76 15.90 1.09 -4.56
CA GLN A 76 15.64 0.99 -3.12
C GLN A 76 16.36 -0.21 -2.49
N LYS A 77 16.37 -1.37 -3.15
CA LYS A 77 17.10 -2.56 -2.68
C LYS A 77 18.60 -2.26 -2.52
N LEU A 78 19.22 -1.67 -3.54
CA LEU A 78 20.64 -1.30 -3.51
C LEU A 78 20.93 -0.26 -2.41
N LYS A 79 20.06 0.73 -2.22
CA LYS A 79 20.21 1.70 -1.12
C LYS A 79 20.13 1.03 0.24
N LYS A 80 19.21 0.08 0.43
CA LYS A 80 19.07 -0.69 1.68
C LYS A 80 20.33 -1.52 1.96
N GLN A 81 20.86 -2.20 0.96
CA GLN A 81 22.12 -2.97 1.08
C GLN A 81 23.29 -2.06 1.46
N LYS A 82 23.46 -0.91 0.79
CA LYS A 82 24.52 0.07 1.12
C LYS A 82 24.41 0.58 2.56
N ARG A 83 23.18 0.82 3.06
CA ARG A 83 22.96 1.23 4.46
C ARG A 83 23.31 0.10 5.43
N ALA A 84 22.93 -1.14 5.14
CA ALA A 84 23.25 -2.29 5.97
C ALA A 84 24.76 -2.53 6.07
N LEU A 85 25.48 -2.45 4.95
CA LEU A 85 26.95 -2.57 4.94
C LEU A 85 27.63 -1.47 5.77
N LYS A 86 27.17 -0.22 5.65
CA LYS A 86 27.68 0.89 6.48
C LYS A 86 27.39 0.68 7.97
N ALA A 87 26.20 0.20 8.31
CA ALA A 87 25.83 -0.10 9.70
C ALA A 87 26.66 -1.25 10.27
N ALA A 88 26.87 -2.32 9.51
CA ALA A 88 27.72 -3.44 9.91
C ALA A 88 29.18 -2.99 10.13
N ALA A 89 29.73 -2.17 9.23
CA ALA A 89 31.08 -1.62 9.39
C ALA A 89 31.19 -0.69 10.61
N ALA A 90 30.15 0.11 10.90
CA ALA A 90 30.12 0.96 12.08
C ALA A 90 30.03 0.14 13.39
N ALA A 91 29.19 -0.91 13.41
CA ALA A 91 29.07 -1.81 14.56
C ALA A 91 30.36 -2.58 14.84
N GLN A 92 31.06 -3.03 13.80
CA GLN A 92 32.39 -3.64 13.93
C GLN A 92 33.40 -2.66 14.53
N LYS A 93 33.42 -1.40 14.06
CA LYS A 93 34.28 -0.36 14.64
C LYS A 93 33.93 -0.07 16.10
N GLN A 94 32.64 -0.04 16.46
CA GLN A 94 32.21 0.15 17.85
C GLN A 94 32.59 -1.04 18.74
N HIS A 95 32.45 -2.27 18.25
CA HIS A 95 32.90 -3.48 18.95
C HIS A 95 34.42 -3.47 19.19
N LEU A 96 35.21 -2.99 18.22
CA LEU A 96 36.66 -2.83 18.37
C LEU A 96 37.05 -1.69 19.33
N MET A 97 36.23 -0.62 19.41
CA MET A 97 36.47 0.54 20.28
C MET A 97 35.93 0.38 21.72
N ASN A 98 35.16 -0.68 21.99
CA ASN A 98 34.70 -1.06 23.34
C ASN A 98 35.33 -2.41 23.77
N PRO A 99 36.58 -2.45 24.26
CA PRO A 99 37.21 -3.71 24.69
C PRO A 99 36.81 -4.15 26.11
N ILE A 100 36.00 -3.38 26.84
CA ILE A 100 35.83 -3.56 28.29
C ILE A 100 34.35 -3.49 28.70
N SER A 101 33.63 -4.59 28.50
CA SER A 101 32.57 -5.02 29.41
C SER A 101 32.66 -6.54 29.51
N SER A 102 33.49 -6.98 30.45
CA SER A 102 33.84 -8.37 30.74
C SER A 102 32.60 -9.26 30.94
N PRO A 103 32.61 -10.54 30.51
CA PRO A 103 31.67 -11.53 31.03
C PRO A 103 31.96 -11.71 32.52
N LYS A 104 30.96 -11.45 33.34
CA LYS A 104 31.03 -11.65 34.79
C LYS A 104 31.21 -13.15 35.07
N ALA A 105 32.18 -13.42 35.94
CA ALA A 105 32.69 -14.73 36.35
C ALA A 105 31.62 -15.83 36.54
N GLU A 106 31.94 -17.02 36.05
CA GLU A 106 31.37 -18.28 36.49
C GLU A 106 31.65 -18.46 38.00
N PRO A 107 30.67 -18.84 38.84
CA PRO A 107 30.98 -19.35 40.16
C PRO A 107 31.37 -20.83 40.07
N GLU A 108 32.63 -21.11 40.40
CA GLU A 108 33.10 -22.45 40.75
C GLU A 108 32.20 -23.05 41.86
N ALA A 109 31.55 -24.18 41.56
CA ALA A 109 30.93 -25.02 42.57
C ALA A 109 31.82 -26.26 42.81
N VAL A 110 32.66 -26.13 43.83
CA VAL A 110 33.02 -27.13 44.86
C VAL A 110 32.98 -28.60 44.45
N LYS A 111 34.17 -29.20 44.36
CA LYS A 111 34.38 -30.62 44.68
C LYS A 111 34.58 -30.75 46.20
N GLU A 112 33.75 -31.54 46.90
CA GLU A 112 34.17 -32.25 48.12
C GLU A 112 33.23 -33.42 48.50
N ASN A 113 33.85 -34.61 48.55
CA ASN A 113 33.73 -35.73 49.49
C ASN A 113 32.44 -36.58 49.70
N GLN A 114 32.68 -37.89 49.50
CA GLN A 114 32.12 -39.12 50.14
C GLN A 114 30.67 -39.54 49.86
#